data_AF-A0A0P9HYC0-F1
#
_entry.id   AF-A0A0P9HYC0-F1
#
_cell.length_a   1.000
_cell.length_b   1.000
_cell.length_c   1.000
_cell.angle_alpha   90.00
_cell.angle_beta   90.00
_cell.angle_gamma   90.00
#
_symmetry.space_group_name_H-M   'P 1'
#
loop_
_entity.id
_entity.type
_entity.pdbx_description
1 polymer ?
#
loop_
_entity_poly.entity_id
_entity_poly.type
_entity_poly.pdbx_seq_one_letter_code
_entity_poly.pdbx_strand_id
1 'polypeptide(L)'
;MSNTTEKLLYKISKGNDKRSPEEQVKMAIFFVNVVLCMLLGACAYLALSNLPFDVLIKITLPALVAGFILNGLFVFQKTSKAAKGVVIQKLEKEMAEQTEAGAS
;
A
#
# COMPACT_ATOMS: atom_id res chain seq x y z
N MET A 1 -6.62 -4.84 17.37
CA MET A 1 -5.43 -4.12 16.87
C MET A 1 -5.86 -3.31 15.66
N SER A 2 -5.88 -1.97 15.75
CA SER A 2 -6.08 -1.11 14.58
C SER A 2 -4.97 -1.40 13.57
N ASN A 3 -5.37 -1.97 12.44
CA ASN A 3 -4.54 -2.60 11.42
C ASN A 3 -3.59 -1.56 10.80
N THR A 4 -2.28 -1.80 10.79
CA THR A 4 -1.31 -0.94 10.10
C THR A 4 -1.74 -0.60 8.67
N THR A 5 -2.37 -1.55 7.97
CA THR A 5 -3.00 -1.38 6.66
C THR A 5 -4.09 -0.31 6.64
N GLU A 6 -4.98 -0.29 7.63
CA GLU A 6 -6.08 0.67 7.75
C GLU A 6 -5.55 2.10 7.97
N LYS A 7 -4.56 2.26 8.87
CA LYS A 7 -3.91 3.56 9.10
C LYS A 7 -3.17 4.07 7.87
N LEU A 8 -2.49 3.17 7.16
CA LEU A 8 -1.78 3.50 5.93
C LEU A 8 -2.76 3.91 4.81
N LEU A 9 -3.80 3.11 4.60
CA LEU A 9 -4.84 3.39 3.62
C LEU A 9 -5.52 4.73 3.92
N TYR A 10 -5.97 4.95 5.15
CA TYR A 10 -6.59 6.21 5.55
C TYR A 10 -5.68 7.41 5.30
N LYS A 11 -4.38 7.33 5.67
CA LYS A 11 -3.42 8.43 5.42
C LYS A 11 -3.27 8.76 3.94
N ILE A 12 -3.12 7.74 3.09
CA ILE A 12 -2.93 7.93 1.65
C ILE A 12 -4.24 8.42 1.00
N SER A 13 -5.38 7.87 1.41
CA SER A 13 -6.70 8.26 0.89
C SER A 13 -7.05 9.70 1.22
N LYS A 14 -6.76 10.16 2.45
CA LYS A 14 -7.05 11.54 2.89
C LYS A 14 -6.35 12.62 2.05
N GLY A 15 -5.20 12.30 1.45
CA GLY A 15 -4.51 13.21 0.52
C GLY A 15 -5.24 13.43 -0.81
N ASN A 16 -6.39 12.78 -1.03
CA ASN A 16 -7.13 12.75 -2.29
C ASN A 16 -8.61 13.19 -2.11
N ASP A 17 -8.85 14.09 -1.16
CA ASP A 17 -10.14 14.62 -0.69
C ASP A 17 -11.12 15.08 -1.80
N LYS A 18 -10.63 15.48 -2.97
CA LYS A 18 -11.45 15.87 -4.13
C LYS A 18 -12.27 14.75 -4.78
N ARG A 19 -12.02 13.48 -4.41
CA ARG A 19 -12.72 12.30 -4.94
C ARG A 19 -13.70 11.71 -3.93
N SER A 20 -14.62 10.86 -4.37
CA SER A 20 -15.47 10.12 -3.44
C SER A 20 -14.63 9.21 -2.52
N PRO A 21 -15.05 8.97 -1.26
CA PRO A 21 -14.32 8.09 -0.32
C PRO A 21 -13.95 6.72 -0.91
N GLU A 22 -14.83 6.14 -1.74
CA GLU A 22 -14.58 4.87 -2.41
C GLU A 22 -13.43 4.96 -3.42
N GLU A 23 -13.37 6.03 -4.21
CA GLU A 23 -12.31 6.28 -5.18
C GLU A 23 -10.99 6.62 -4.49
N GLN A 24 -11.04 7.39 -3.39
CA GLN A 24 -9.87 7.69 -2.55
C GLN A 24 -9.18 6.41 -2.06
N VAL A 25 -9.97 5.46 -1.55
CA VAL A 25 -9.45 4.17 -1.05
C VAL A 25 -9.00 3.27 -2.20
N LYS A 26 -9.71 3.24 -3.32
CA LYS A 26 -9.30 2.46 -4.51
C LYS A 26 -7.96 2.95 -5.07
N MET A 27 -7.77 4.26 -5.18
CA MET A 27 -6.51 4.86 -5.64
C MET A 27 -5.37 4.61 -4.65
N ALA A 28 -5.63 4.68 -3.34
CA ALA A 28 -4.62 4.37 -2.33
C ALA A 28 -4.15 2.90 -2.40
N ILE A 29 -5.08 1.95 -2.53
CA ILE A 29 -4.74 0.53 -2.73
C ILE A 29 -3.92 0.33 -4.00
N PHE A 30 -4.32 0.96 -5.11
CA PHE A 30 -3.60 0.88 -6.37
C PHE A 30 -2.17 1.44 -6.25
N PHE A 31 -2.02 2.61 -5.63
CA PHE A 31 -0.72 3.23 -5.40
C PHE A 31 0.22 2.32 -4.61
N VAL A 32 -0.23 1.76 -3.47
CA VAL A 32 0.61 0.87 -2.65
C VAL A 32 1.01 -0.38 -3.43
N ASN A 33 0.10 -0.98 -4.19
CA ASN A 33 0.41 -2.14 -5.03
C ASN A 33 1.46 -1.80 -6.10
N VAL A 34 1.33 -0.66 -6.76
CA VAL A 34 2.27 -0.19 -7.78
C VAL A 34 3.67 0.02 -7.19
N VAL A 35 3.77 0.63 -6.01
CA VAL A 35 5.06 0.81 -5.32
C VAL A 35 5.69 -0.53 -4.96
N LEU A 36 4.93 -1.48 -4.41
CA LEU A 36 5.44 -2.81 -4.07
C LEU A 36 5.91 -3.58 -5.31
N CYS A 37 5.17 -3.51 -6.42
CA CYS A 37 5.58 -4.11 -7.70
C CYS A 37 6.86 -3.47 -8.26
N MET A 38 7.01 -2.15 -8.18
CA MET A 38 8.23 -1.47 -8.60
C MET A 38 9.45 -1.91 -7.79
N LEU A 39 9.30 -2.02 -6.46
CA LEU A 39 10.38 -2.51 -5.58
C LEU A 39 10.77 -3.95 -5.91
N LEU A 40 9.78 -4.79 -6.23
CA LEU A 40 10.02 -6.16 -6.67
C LEU A 40 10.79 -6.21 -7.99
N GLY A 41 10.39 -5.40 -8.98
CA GLY A 41 11.06 -5.28 -10.27
C GLY A 41 12.51 -4.79 -10.13
N ALA A 42 12.76 -3.84 -9.24
CA ALA A 42 14.11 -3.37 -8.93
C ALA A 42 14.98 -4.46 -8.31
N CYS A 43 14.44 -5.27 -7.38
CA CYS A 43 15.16 -6.40 -6.79
C CYS A 43 15.48 -7.48 -7.84
N ALA A 44 14.53 -7.77 -8.75
CA ALA A 44 14.74 -8.71 -9.85
C ALA A 44 15.79 -8.22 -10.85
N TYR A 45 15.81 -6.91 -11.15
CA TYR A 45 16.84 -6.30 -12.01
C TYR A 45 18.25 -6.46 -11.41
N LEU A 46 18.40 -6.25 -10.10
CA LEU A 46 19.69 -6.43 -9.42
C LEU A 46 20.17 -7.89 -9.44
N ALA A 47 19.25 -8.86 -9.50
CA ALA A 47 19.58 -10.29 -9.54
C ALA A 47 20.06 -10.81 -10.91
N LEU A 48 19.83 -10.08 -12.01
CA LEU A 48 20.11 -10.54 -13.39
C LEU A 48 21.54 -10.24 -13.90
N SER A 49 22.49 -9.94 -13.02
CA SER A 49 23.88 -9.69 -13.41
C SER A 49 24.72 -10.98 -13.32
N ASN A 50 25.34 -11.40 -14.43
CA ASN A 50 26.24 -12.56 -14.55
C ASN A 50 27.40 -12.45 -13.55
N LEU A 51 27.48 -13.26 -12.49
CA LEU A 51 28.64 -13.13 -11.59
C LEU A 51 29.04 -14.37 -10.73
N PRO A 52 30.32 -14.38 -10.29
CA PRO A 52 30.97 -15.37 -9.41
C PRO A 52 30.47 -15.43 -7.94
N PHE A 53 31.15 -16.18 -7.07
CA PHE A 53 30.71 -16.55 -5.70
C PHE A 53 30.37 -15.36 -4.78
N ASP A 54 30.98 -14.19 -4.98
CA ASP A 54 30.61 -12.94 -4.30
C ASP A 54 29.18 -12.49 -4.65
N VAL A 55 28.63 -12.99 -5.75
CA VAL A 55 27.25 -12.74 -6.19
C VAL A 55 26.24 -13.76 -5.73
N LEU A 56 26.67 -14.91 -5.23
CA LEU A 56 25.77 -15.72 -4.40
C LEU A 56 25.25 -14.88 -3.22
N ILE A 57 26.13 -14.11 -2.57
CA ILE A 57 25.77 -13.16 -1.50
C ILE A 57 24.96 -11.98 -2.06
N LYS A 58 25.38 -11.40 -3.20
CA LYS A 58 24.63 -10.28 -3.83
C LYS A 58 23.27 -10.67 -4.41
N ILE A 59 22.96 -11.95 -4.64
CA ILE A 59 21.63 -12.44 -5.07
C ILE A 59 20.78 -12.81 -3.85
N THR A 60 21.39 -13.38 -2.81
CA THR A 60 20.67 -13.79 -1.60
C THR A 60 19.99 -12.60 -0.92
N LEU A 61 20.66 -11.44 -0.86
CA LEU A 61 20.10 -10.24 -0.22
C LEU A 61 18.90 -9.64 -1.01
N PRO A 62 18.97 -9.40 -2.34
CA PRO A 62 17.82 -9.04 -3.15
C PRO A 62 16.71 -10.09 -3.14
N ALA A 63 17.02 -11.39 -3.10
CA ALA A 63 16.02 -12.44 -3.02
C ALA A 63 15.27 -12.42 -1.68
N LEU A 64 15.97 -12.20 -0.56
CA LEU A 64 15.36 -12.00 0.76
C LEU A 64 14.48 -10.74 0.78
N VAL A 65 14.96 -9.63 0.22
CA VAL A 65 14.20 -8.38 0.13
C VAL A 65 12.97 -8.55 -0.77
N ALA A 66 13.12 -9.20 -1.92
CA ALA A 66 12.01 -9.53 -2.83
C ALA A 66 10.98 -10.44 -2.16
N GLY A 67 11.42 -11.45 -1.41
CA GLY A 67 10.56 -12.33 -0.62
C GLY A 67 9.79 -11.56 0.46
N PHE A 68 10.43 -10.62 1.15
CA PHE A 68 9.78 -9.75 2.12
C PHE A 68 8.74 -8.82 1.45
N ILE A 69 9.06 -8.24 0.30
CA ILE A 69 8.14 -7.41 -0.49
C ILE A 69 6.95 -8.23 -0.97
N LEU A 70 7.17 -9.45 -1.48
CA LEU A 70 6.13 -10.39 -1.88
C LEU A 70 5.19 -10.71 -0.72
N ASN A 71 5.75 -11.06 0.44
CA ASN A 71 4.95 -11.30 1.65
C ASN A 71 4.15 -10.05 2.04
N GLY A 72 4.77 -8.86 2.01
CA GLY A 72 4.09 -7.59 2.24
C GLY A 72 2.93 -7.36 1.26
N LEU A 73 3.11 -7.69 -0.02
CA LEU A 73 2.09 -7.59 -1.06
C LEU A 73 0.92 -8.55 -0.80
N PHE A 74 1.19 -9.82 -0.47
CA PHE A 74 0.16 -10.79 -0.11
C PHE A 74 -0.63 -10.39 1.14
N VAL A 75 0.08 -9.98 2.20
CA VAL A 75 -0.54 -9.51 3.45
C VAL A 75 -1.37 -8.25 3.21
N PHE A 76 -0.86 -7.30 2.43
CA PHE A 76 -1.58 -6.08 2.08
C PHE A 76 -2.84 -6.38 1.25
N GLN A 77 -2.77 -7.27 0.25
CA GLN A 77 -3.95 -7.68 -0.52
C GLN A 77 -5.01 -8.37 0.35
N LYS A 78 -4.59 -9.23 1.28
CA LYS A 78 -5.52 -9.91 2.20
C LYS A 78 -6.18 -8.94 3.17
N THR A 79 -5.41 -8.03 3.75
CA THR A 79 -5.88 -7.09 4.78
C THR A 79 -6.59 -5.86 4.21
N SER A 80 -6.25 -5.42 3.00
CA SER A 80 -6.88 -4.25 2.35
C SER A 80 -8.35 -4.49 2.02
N LYS A 81 -8.77 -5.73 1.70
CA LYS A 81 -10.19 -6.06 1.51
C LYS A 81 -11.01 -5.80 2.78
N ALA A 82 -10.49 -6.20 3.95
CA ALA A 82 -11.15 -5.97 5.24
C ALA A 82 -11.06 -4.50 5.68
N ALA A 83 -9.92 -3.85 5.45
CA ALA A 83 -9.70 -2.47 5.84
C ALA A 83 -10.48 -1.47 4.97
N LYS A 84 -10.77 -1.80 3.69
CA LYS A 84 -11.48 -0.92 2.75
C LYS A 84 -12.80 -0.40 3.33
N GLY A 85 -13.64 -1.30 3.87
CA GLY A 85 -14.95 -0.91 4.42
C GLY A 85 -14.82 0.03 5.61
N VAL A 86 -13.88 -0.24 6.52
CA VAL A 86 -13.65 0.58 7.72
C VAL A 86 -13.16 1.97 7.35
N VAL A 87 -12.23 2.07 6.39
CA VAL A 87 -11.68 3.37 5.96
C VAL A 87 -12.72 4.20 5.20
N ILE A 88 -13.55 3.57 4.35
CA ILE A 88 -14.64 4.27 3.65
C ILE A 88 -15.62 4.87 4.65
N GLN A 89 -16.13 4.06 5.59
CA GLN A 89 -17.07 4.56 6.61
C GLN A 89 -16.48 5.72 7.42
N LYS A 90 -15.19 5.65 7.74
CA LYS A 90 -14.50 6.72 8.47
C LYS A 90 -14.41 8.01 7.65
N LEU A 91 -14.09 7.93 6.37
CA LEU A 91 -14.00 9.08 5.47
C LEU A 91 -15.37 9.70 5.19
N GLU A 92 -16.41 8.87 5.03
CA GLU A 92 -17.80 9.32 4.86
C GLU A 92 -18.29 10.08 6.09
N LYS A 93 -18.00 9.57 7.29
CA LYS A 93 -18.33 10.24 8.54
C LYS A 93 -17.64 11.60 8.66
N GLU A 94 -16.34 11.68 8.36
CA GLU A 94 -15.60 12.95 8.38
C GLU A 94 -16.12 13.95 7.34
N MET A 95 -16.54 13.49 6.16
CA MET A 95 -17.13 14.34 5.12
C MET A 95 -18.50 14.89 5.54
N ALA A 96 -19.34 14.07 6.19
CA ALA A 96 -20.62 14.50 6.74
C ALA A 96 -20.44 15.54 7.85
N GLU A 97 -19.54 15.30 8.81
CA GLU A 97 -19.22 16.24 9.90
C GLU A 97 -18.68 17.58 9.37
N GLN A 98 -17.86 17.57 8.31
CA GLN A 98 -17.37 18.80 7.67
C GLN A 98 -18.46 19.57 6.92
N THR A 99 -19.43 18.86 6.35
CA THR A 99 -20.58 19.48 5.66
C THR A 99 -21.51 20.16 6.68
N GLU A 100 -21.73 19.53 7.83
CA GLU A 100 -22.52 20.11 8.93
C GLU A 100 -21.83 21.31 9.59
N ALA A 101 -20.51 21.23 9.80
CA ALA A 101 -19.72 22.32 10.38
C ALA A 101 -19.55 23.54 9.45
N GLY A 102 -19.61 23.35 8.13
CA GLY A 102 -19.52 24.43 7.14
C GLY A 102 -20.85 25.10 6.78
N ALA A 103 -21.98 24.54 7.23
CA ALA A 103 -23.32 25.07 7.01
C ALA A 103 -23.84 25.95 8.17
N SER A 104 -23.03 26.13 9.22
CA SER A 104 -23.29 27.00 10.39
C SER A 104 -22.55 28.32 10.27
#